data_AF-A0A963VAM0-F1
#
_entry.id   AF-A0A963VAM0-F1
#
_cell.length_a   1.000
_cell.length_b   1.000
_cell.length_c   1.000
_cell.angle_alpha   90.00
_cell.angle_beta   90.00
_cell.angle_gamma   90.00
#
_symmetry.space_group_name_H-M   'P 1'
#
loop_
_entity.id
_entity.type
_entity.pdbx_description
1 polymer ?
#
loop_
_entity_poly.entity_id
_entity_poly.type
_entity_poly.pdbx_seq_one_letter_code
_entity_poly.pdbx_strand_id
1 'polypeptide(L)' 'MNAPTPPADERTMANALRALAMDAVQAANSGHPGMPMGMADVATVLFNRFVTL' A
#
# COMPACT_ATOMS: atom_id res chain seq x y z
N MET A 1 8.27 -15.96 -15.82
CA MET A 1 8.08 -14.59 -16.32
C MET A 1 8.84 -13.65 -15.38
N ASN A 2 10.05 -13.22 -15.76
CA ASN A 2 10.80 -12.21 -15.01
C ASN A 2 10.73 -10.91 -15.82
N ALA A 3 9.64 -10.17 -15.63
CA ALA A 3 9.62 -8.78 -16.07
C ALA A 3 10.51 -7.97 -15.10
N PRO A 4 11.33 -7.03 -15.58
CA PRO A 4 12.03 -6.12 -14.68
C PRO A 4 10.99 -5.41 -13.82
N THR A 5 11.10 -5.51 -12.50
CA THR A 5 10.28 -4.72 -11.60
C THR A 5 10.57 -3.25 -11.90
N PRO A 6 9.57 -2.46 -12.30
CA PRO A 6 9.79 -1.04 -12.48
C PRO A 6 10.29 -0.45 -11.15
N PRO A 7 11.09 0.62 -11.18
CA PRO A 7 11.53 1.31 -9.97
C PRO A 7 10.32 1.57 -9.08
N ALA A 8 10.45 1.31 -7.77
CA ALA A 8 9.37 1.54 -6.82
C ALA A 8 9.07 3.04 -6.77
N ASP A 9 8.09 3.48 -7.55
CA ASP A 9 7.52 4.80 -7.49
C ASP A 9 6.41 4.86 -6.43
N GLU A 10 6.01 6.06 -6.03
CA GLU A 10 5.00 6.24 -4.98
C GLU A 10 3.66 5.59 -5.36
N ARG A 11 3.35 5.51 -6.66
CA ARG A 11 2.14 4.81 -7.14
C ARG A 11 2.22 3.31 -6.89
N THR A 12 3.35 2.67 -7.20
CA THR A 12 3.56 1.24 -6.97
C THR A 12 3.54 0.92 -5.48
N MET A 13 4.15 1.76 -4.64
CA MET A 13 4.07 1.64 -3.17
C MET A 13 2.64 1.76 -2.65
N ALA A 14 1.88 2.76 -3.09
CA ALA A 14 0.49 2.92 -2.66
C ALA A 14 -0.40 1.75 -3.13
N ASN A 15 -0.16 1.21 -4.33
CA ASN A 15 -0.86 0.02 -4.80
C ASN A 15 -0.50 -1.22 -3.98
N ALA A 16 0.76 -1.36 -3.55
CA ALA A 16 1.16 -2.43 -2.64
C ALA A 16 0.44 -2.33 -1.29
N LEU A 17 0.33 -1.11 -0.72
CA LEU A 17 -0.44 -0.88 0.50
C LEU A 17 -1.92 -1.25 0.33
N ARG A 18 -2.53 -0.92 -0.81
CA ARG A 18 -3.92 -1.30 -1.11
C ARG A 18 -4.10 -2.81 -1.17
N ALA A 19 -3.22 -3.51 -1.88
CA ALA A 19 -3.26 -4.96 -1.97
C ALA A 19 -3.14 -5.61 -0.59
N LEU A 20 -2.13 -5.21 0.19
CA LEU A 20 -1.91 -5.72 1.54
C LEU A 20 -3.10 -5.44 2.47
N ALA A 21 -3.70 -4.25 2.40
CA ALA A 21 -4.87 -3.91 3.21
C ALA A 21 -6.10 -4.77 2.86
N MET A 22 -6.34 -5.00 1.56
CA MET A 22 -7.43 -5.89 1.11
C MET A 22 -7.18 -7.33 1.59
N ASP A 23 -5.98 -7.85 1.35
CA ASP A 23 -5.61 -9.22 1.69
C ASP A 23 -5.66 -9.46 3.21
N ALA A 24 -5.18 -8.51 4.01
CA ALA A 24 -5.21 -8.61 5.47
C ALA A 24 -6.64 -8.64 6.03
N VAL A 25 -7.54 -7.78 5.51
CA VAL A 25 -8.95 -7.78 5.93
C VAL A 25 -9.64 -9.07 5.50
N GLN A 26 -9.36 -9.56 4.29
CA GLN A 26 -9.92 -10.81 3.80
C GLN A 26 -9.44 -12.00 4.63
N ALA A 27 -8.14 -12.08 4.95
CA ALA A 27 -7.55 -13.11 5.78
C ALA A 27 -8.09 -13.08 7.23
N ALA A 28 -8.38 -11.88 7.76
CA ALA A 28 -8.98 -11.72 9.08
C ALA A 28 -10.50 -11.96 9.11
N ASN A 29 -11.15 -12.05 7.94
CA ASN A 29 -12.61 -12.12 7.77
C ASN A 29 -13.36 -11.02 8.56
N SER A 30 -12.71 -9.86 8.74
CA SER A 30 -13.19 -8.78 9.61
C SER A 30 -12.44 -7.48 9.32
N GLY A 31 -13.16 -6.36 9.33
CA GLY A 31 -12.61 -5.02 9.11
C GLY A 31 -13.13 -4.32 7.86
N HIS A 32 -12.61 -3.11 7.60
CA HIS A 32 -13.02 -2.27 6.48
C HIS A 32 -11.78 -1.86 5.66
N PRO A 33 -11.55 -2.44 4.47
CA PRO A 33 -10.34 -2.15 3.69
C PRO A 33 -10.39 -0.76 3.04
N GLY A 34 -11.59 -0.16 2.92
CA GLY A 34 -11.80 1.11 2.21
C GLY A 34 -11.01 2.28 2.79
N MET A 35 -10.93 2.42 4.12
CA MET A 35 -10.18 3.52 4.74
C MET A 35 -8.66 3.37 4.55
N PRO A 36 -8.04 2.21 4.84
CA PRO A 36 -6.64 1.96 4.50
C PRO A 36 -6.32 2.15 3.00
N MET A 37 -7.17 1.64 2.11
CA MET A 37 -6.97 1.77 0.66
C MET A 37 -7.08 3.22 0.16
N GLY A 38 -8.01 4.00 0.73
CA GLY A 38 -8.19 5.41 0.40
C GLY A 38 -7.03 6.28 0.89
N MET A 39 -6.40 5.92 2.00
CA MET A 39 -5.26 6.64 2.59
C MET A 39 -3.88 6.19 2.05
N ALA A 40 -3.83 5.21 1.15
CA ALA A 40 -2.57 4.62 0.69
C ALA A 40 -1.60 5.62 0.05
N ASP A 41 -2.09 6.59 -0.72
CA ASP A 41 -1.22 7.61 -1.33
C ASP A 41 -0.65 8.58 -0.27
N VAL A 42 -1.48 8.97 0.71
CA VAL A 42 -1.08 9.82 1.83
C VAL A 42 -0.03 9.13 2.69
N ALA A 43 -0.28 7.87 3.05
CA ALA A 43 0.67 7.06 3.80
C ALA A 43 1.99 6.92 3.04
N THR A 44 1.94 6.65 1.73
CA THR A 44 3.15 6.55 0.90
C THR A 44 3.96 7.84 0.96
N VAL A 45 3.35 9.00 0.72
CA VAL A 45 4.07 10.29 0.77
C VAL A 45 4.64 10.57 2.16
N LEU A 46 3.84 10.36 3.20
CA LEU A 46 4.24 10.60 4.58
C LEU A 46 5.47 9.76 4.95
N PHE A 47 5.40 8.45 4.70
CA PHE A 47 6.47 7.51 5.09
C PHE A 47 7.68 7.56 4.16
N ASN A 48 7.49 7.80 2.87
CA ASN A 48 8.60 7.86 1.91
C ASN A 48 9.42 9.14 2.04
N ARG A 49 8.80 10.27 2.44
CA ARG A 49 9.43 11.59 2.37
C ARG A 49 9.68 12.27 3.72
N PHE A 50 8.93 11.91 4.76
CA PHE A 50 8.92 12.70 5.99
C PHE A 50 9.15 11.87 7.26
N VAL A 51 8.82 10.58 7.27
CA VAL A 51 9.06 9.70 8.42
C VAL A 51 10.40 8.98 8.24
N THR A 52 11.25 9.07 9.26
CA THR A 52 12.43 8.21 9.41
C THR A 52 12.22 7.37 10.66
N LEU A 53 12.31 6.05 10.51
CA LEU A 53 12.08 5.08 11.58
C LEU A 53 13.39 4.68 12.27
#